data_AF-A0A936F3K6-F1
#
_entry.id   AF-A0A936F3K6-F1
#
_cell.length_a   1.000
_cell.length_b   1.000
_cell.length_c   1.000
_cell.angle_alpha   90.00
_cell.angle_beta   90.00
_cell.angle_gamma   90.00
#
_symmetry.space_group_name_H-M   'P 1'
#
loop_
_entity.id
_entity.type
_entity.pdbx_description
1 polymer ?
#
loop_
_entity_poly.entity_id
_entity_poly.type
_entity_poly.pdbx_seq_one_letter_code
_entity_poly.pdbx_strand_id
1 'polypeptide(L)'
;MTTQTDPQTETGLSEITLNLIALGAAIGANAERAFRAHQTRLEALGVSKEAMIEAVNMALRVKGDPHSIMMALAESTLTDGGGCCGGSCACEEKGEEKGACGDDCDCK
;
A
#
# COMPACT_ATOMS: atom_id res chain seq x y z
N MET A 1 -27.63 -3.24 45.05
CA MET A 1 -27.14 -2.46 43.90
C MET A 1 -25.97 -3.22 43.31
N THR A 2 -26.21 -4.00 42.25
CA THR A 2 -25.16 -4.73 41.54
C THR A 2 -24.44 -3.75 40.63
N THR A 3 -23.19 -3.44 40.95
CA THR A 3 -22.29 -2.68 40.08
C THR A 3 -22.02 -3.54 38.85
N GLN A 4 -22.62 -3.16 37.72
CA GLN A 4 -22.38 -3.78 36.43
C GLN A 4 -21.00 -3.34 35.98
N THR A 5 -20.01 -4.22 36.13
CA THR A 5 -18.64 -4.01 35.66
C THR A 5 -18.67 -4.05 34.13
N ASP A 6 -18.40 -2.92 33.49
CA ASP A 6 -18.21 -2.84 32.04
C ASP A 6 -17.11 -3.83 31.61
N PRO A 7 -17.35 -4.71 30.62
CA PRO A 7 -16.40 -5.75 30.22
C PRO A 7 -15.20 -5.22 29.41
N GLN A 8 -14.88 -3.92 29.50
CA GLN A 8 -13.90 -3.24 28.65
C GLN A 8 -12.47 -3.22 29.22
N THR A 9 -12.15 -4.03 30.24
CA THR A 9 -10.88 -3.88 30.98
C THR A 9 -10.02 -5.15 31.07
N GLU A 10 -9.76 -5.84 29.95
CA GLU A 10 -8.76 -6.94 29.93
C GLU A 10 -7.64 -6.80 28.89
N THR A 11 -7.73 -5.85 27.95
CA THR A 11 -6.75 -5.74 26.84
C THR A 11 -5.82 -4.53 26.93
N GLY A 12 -6.08 -3.59 27.86
CA GLY A 12 -5.33 -2.34 27.99
C GLY A 12 -5.56 -1.32 26.85
N LEU A 13 -6.43 -1.64 25.88
CA LEU A 13 -6.78 -0.75 24.78
C LEU A 13 -8.20 -0.22 24.96
N SER A 14 -8.38 1.08 24.73
CA SER A 14 -9.71 1.70 24.77
C SER A 14 -10.56 1.25 23.58
N GLU A 15 -11.88 1.30 23.74
CA GLU A 15 -12.81 1.05 22.65
C GLU A 15 -12.56 1.98 21.45
N ILE A 16 -12.20 3.24 21.69
CA ILE A 16 -11.82 4.20 20.64
C ILE A 16 -10.62 3.67 19.86
N THR A 17 -9.58 3.22 20.56
CA THR A 17 -8.37 2.66 19.94
C THR A 17 -8.69 1.46 19.07
N LEU A 18 -9.51 0.53 19.57
CA LEU A 18 -9.92 -0.66 18.82
C LEU A 18 -10.69 -0.30 17.55
N ASN A 19 -11.61 0.67 17.62
CA ASN A 19 -12.38 1.10 16.47
C ASN A 19 -11.54 1.88 15.44
N LEU A 20 -10.54 2.67 15.87
CA LEU A 20 -9.60 3.32 14.95
C LEU A 20 -8.74 2.30 14.20
N ILE A 21 -8.24 1.26 14.89
CA ILE A 21 -7.51 0.15 14.27
C ILE A 21 -8.41 -0.56 13.25
N ALA A 22 -9.64 -0.88 13.64
CA ALA A 22 -10.59 -1.57 12.75
C ALA A 22 -10.97 -0.71 11.53
N LEU A 23 -11.13 0.61 11.70
CA LEU A 23 -11.37 1.56 10.60
C LEU A 23 -10.23 1.54 9.58
N GLY A 24 -8.98 1.60 10.04
CA GLY A 24 -7.80 1.52 9.18
C GLY A 24 -7.69 0.17 8.46
N ALA A 25 -7.90 -0.94 9.18
CA ALA A 25 -7.90 -2.28 8.61
C ALA A 25 -8.97 -2.45 7.53
N ALA A 26 -10.16 -1.89 7.72
CA ALA A 26 -11.23 -1.94 6.73
C ALA A 26 -10.86 -1.23 5.42
N ILE A 27 -10.13 -0.11 5.48
CA ILE A 27 -9.58 0.55 4.27
C ILE A 27 -8.53 -0.32 3.58
N GLY A 28 -7.62 -0.91 4.35
CA GLY A 28 -6.60 -1.82 3.83
C GLY A 28 -7.22 -3.00 3.06
N ALA A 29 -8.30 -3.57 3.61
CA ALA A 29 -9.03 -4.71 3.04
C ALA A 29 -10.14 -4.35 2.04
N ASN A 30 -10.37 -3.06 1.74
CA ASN A 30 -11.50 -2.57 0.93
C ASN A 30 -12.88 -3.05 1.46
N ALA A 31 -13.04 -3.20 2.77
CA ALA A 31 -14.25 -3.72 3.40
C ALA A 31 -15.25 -2.60 3.75
N GLU A 32 -15.97 -2.09 2.76
CA GLU A 32 -16.84 -0.91 2.89
C GLU A 32 -17.85 -1.00 4.05
N ARG A 33 -18.52 -2.16 4.21
CA ARG A 33 -19.50 -2.34 5.29
C ARG A 33 -18.84 -2.22 6.67
N ALA A 34 -17.65 -2.80 6.85
CA ALA A 34 -16.91 -2.71 8.10
C ALA A 34 -16.43 -1.28 8.37
N PHE A 35 -15.95 -0.59 7.33
CA PHE A 35 -15.56 0.81 7.42
C PHE A 35 -16.68 1.69 7.96
N ARG A 36 -17.88 1.59 7.36
CA ARG A 36 -19.05 2.37 7.80
C ARG A 36 -19.45 2.06 9.23
N ALA A 37 -19.44 0.78 9.63
CA ALA A 37 -19.78 0.38 10.99
C ALA A 37 -18.83 1.01 12.04
N HIS A 38 -17.52 0.95 11.79
CA HIS A 38 -16.53 1.52 12.71
C HIS A 38 -16.49 3.05 12.68
N GLN A 39 -16.73 3.68 11.51
CA GLN A 39 -16.89 5.13 11.42
C GLN A 39 -18.06 5.60 12.29
N THR A 40 -19.25 5.01 12.12
CA THR A 40 -20.43 5.37 12.91
C THR A 40 -20.20 5.14 14.41
N ARG A 41 -19.47 4.08 14.80
CA ARG A 41 -19.12 3.85 16.20
C ARG A 41 -18.19 4.92 16.75
N LEU A 42 -17.19 5.35 15.97
CA LEU A 42 -16.26 6.42 16.36
C LEU A 42 -16.95 7.78 16.47
N GLU A 43 -17.87 8.08 15.55
CA GLU A 43 -18.71 9.28 15.63
C GLU A 43 -19.58 9.28 16.91
N ALA A 44 -20.18 8.13 17.26
CA ALA A 44 -20.95 7.97 18.50
C ALA A 44 -20.09 8.10 19.78
N LEU A 45 -18.80 7.76 19.70
CA LEU A 45 -17.83 7.94 20.79
C LEU A 45 -17.23 9.35 20.83
N GLY A 46 -17.67 10.26 19.96
CA GLY A 46 -17.23 11.66 19.93
C GLY A 46 -15.83 11.88 19.35
N VAL A 47 -15.29 10.90 18.61
CA VAL A 47 -13.98 11.02 17.97
C VAL A 47 -14.08 12.01 16.81
N SER A 48 -13.09 12.89 16.68
CA SER A 48 -13.08 13.89 15.62
C SER A 48 -12.81 13.26 14.25
N LYS A 49 -13.29 13.92 13.19
CA LYS A 49 -13.04 13.47 11.81
C LYS A 49 -11.56 13.50 11.47
N GLU A 50 -10.81 14.43 12.03
CA GLU A 50 -9.37 14.57 11.84
C GLU A 50 -8.61 13.33 12.34
N ALA A 51 -8.95 12.82 13.53
CA ALA A 51 -8.35 11.61 14.07
C ALA A 51 -8.69 10.36 13.23
N MET A 52 -9.93 10.28 12.73
CA MET A 52 -10.33 9.21 11.79
C MET A 52 -9.56 9.29 10.47
N ILE A 53 -9.39 10.49 9.91
CA ILE A 53 -8.62 10.74 8.68
C ILE A 53 -7.16 10.34 8.88
N GLU A 54 -6.56 10.64 10.03
CA GLU A 54 -5.19 10.25 10.34
C GLU A 54 -5.02 8.71 10.36
N ALA A 55 -5.94 7.99 10.98
CA ALA A 55 -5.95 6.52 10.98
C ALA A 55 -6.09 5.95 9.55
N VAL A 56 -6.97 6.54 8.73
CA VAL A 56 -7.14 6.15 7.31
C VAL A 56 -5.86 6.41 6.51
N ASN A 57 -5.26 7.59 6.64
CA ASN A 57 -4.02 7.93 5.94
C ASN A 57 -2.86 7.00 6.33
N MET A 58 -2.78 6.62 7.60
CA MET A 58 -1.80 5.65 8.06
C MET A 58 -2.01 4.28 7.41
N ALA A 59 -3.25 3.80 7.35
CA ALA A 59 -3.59 2.53 6.68
C ALA A 59 -3.28 2.57 5.17
N LEU A 60 -3.53 3.71 4.50
CA LEU A 60 -3.19 3.90 3.08
C LEU A 60 -1.69 3.84 2.83
N ARG A 61 -0.85 4.37 3.74
CA ARG A 61 0.62 4.25 3.63
C ARG A 61 1.06 2.79 3.71
N VAL A 62 0.51 2.03 4.66
CA VAL A 62 0.80 0.57 4.79
C VAL A 62 0.35 -0.20 3.53
N LYS A 63 -0.75 0.21 2.88
CA LYS A 63 -1.21 -0.35 1.61
C LYS A 63 -0.36 0.08 0.40
N GLY A 64 0.34 1.20 0.48
CA GLY A 64 1.18 1.73 -0.60
C GLY A 64 2.37 0.81 -0.93
N ASP A 65 2.95 0.18 0.08
CA ASP A 65 4.12 -0.70 -0.08
C ASP A 65 3.83 -1.96 -0.92
N PRO A 66 2.78 -2.76 -0.66
CA PRO A 66 2.46 -3.88 -1.54
C PRO A 66 2.02 -3.41 -2.93
N HIS A 67 1.42 -2.22 -3.06
CA HIS A 67 1.07 -1.66 -4.37
C HIS A 67 2.32 -1.40 -5.22
N SER A 68 3.38 -0.80 -4.66
CA SER A 68 4.62 -0.56 -5.40
C SER A 68 5.32 -1.84 -5.83
N ILE A 69 5.32 -2.87 -4.95
CA ILE A 69 5.85 -4.21 -5.28
C ILE A 69 5.07 -4.84 -6.43
N MET A 70 3.74 -4.77 -6.40
CA MET A 70 2.89 -5.30 -7.47
C MET A 70 3.07 -4.53 -8.79
N MET A 71 3.32 -3.22 -8.75
CA MET A 71 3.66 -2.45 -9.95
C MET A 71 5.02 -2.84 -10.51
N ALA A 72 6.05 -3.04 -9.68
CA ALA A 72 7.35 -3.52 -10.13
C ALA A 72 7.27 -4.93 -10.74
N LEU A 73 6.45 -5.81 -10.14
CA LEU A 73 6.15 -7.12 -10.71
C LEU A 73 5.46 -6.99 -12.07
N ALA A 74 4.39 -6.18 -12.15
CA ALA A 74 3.66 -5.95 -13.39
C ALA A 74 4.57 -5.38 -14.49
N GLU A 75 5.45 -4.43 -14.16
CA GLU A 75 6.47 -3.93 -15.07
C GLU A 75 7.37 -5.07 -15.53
N SER A 76 8.04 -5.78 -14.61
CA SER A 76 8.94 -6.88 -14.97
C SER A 76 8.31 -8.02 -15.79
N THR A 77 7.00 -8.24 -15.66
CA THR A 77 6.29 -9.37 -16.29
C THR A 77 5.56 -8.98 -17.58
N LEU A 78 5.08 -7.74 -17.67
CA LEU A 78 4.39 -7.24 -18.86
C LEU A 78 5.35 -6.55 -19.82
N THR A 79 6.55 -6.17 -19.35
CA THR A 79 7.68 -5.79 -20.19
C THR A 79 8.65 -6.97 -20.34
N ASP A 80 8.19 -8.12 -20.82
CA ASP A 80 9.10 -9.18 -21.27
C ASP A 80 9.74 -8.75 -22.61
N GLY A 81 10.91 -8.10 -22.52
CA GLY A 81 11.87 -7.95 -23.62
C GLY A 81 11.82 -6.63 -24.40
N GLY A 82 12.93 -5.87 -24.31
CA GLY A 82 13.31 -4.92 -25.37
C GLY A 82 13.39 -3.45 -24.95
N GLY A 83 14.34 -3.10 -24.10
CA GLY A 83 14.69 -1.69 -23.82
C GLY A 83 16.06 -1.50 -23.17
N CYS A 84 17.00 -2.42 -23.40
CA CYS A 84 18.43 -2.15 -23.19
C CYS A 84 19.31 -3.17 -23.94
N CYS A 85 18.87 -4.43 -24.11
CA CYS A 85 19.63 -5.45 -24.84
C CYS A 85 18.67 -6.53 -25.40
N GLY A 86 18.12 -6.33 -26.60
CA GLY A 86 17.30 -7.32 -27.29
C GLY A 86 18.07 -8.03 -28.40
N GLY A 87 18.62 -9.21 -28.11
CA GLY A 87 18.77 -10.33 -29.05
C GLY A 87 19.72 -10.25 -30.25
N SER A 88 20.24 -9.10 -30.68
CA SER A 88 21.24 -9.00 -31.75
C SER A 88 22.01 -7.68 -31.69
N CYS A 89 22.61 -7.38 -30.53
CA CYS A 89 23.77 -6.49 -30.57
C CYS A 89 24.93 -7.29 -31.14
N ALA A 90 25.18 -7.16 -32.44
CA ALA A 90 26.36 -7.66 -33.13
C ALA A 90 27.66 -6.94 -32.68
N CYS A 91 27.73 -6.55 -31.40
CA CYS A 91 28.87 -5.88 -30.78
C CYS A 91 29.92 -6.89 -30.30
N GLU A 92 29.51 -8.12 -29.99
CA GLU A 92 30.45 -9.16 -29.50
C GLU A 92 31.32 -9.76 -30.62
N GLU A 93 30.87 -9.74 -31.88
CA GLU A 93 31.66 -10.31 -32.99
C GLU A 93 32.73 -9.36 -33.56
N LYS A 94 32.70 -8.07 -33.21
CA LYS A 94 33.62 -7.07 -33.80
C LYS A 94 34.74 -6.58 -32.90
N GLY A 95 34.77 -7.00 -31.63
CA GLY A 95 35.85 -6.61 -30.71
C GLY A 95 36.01 -5.09 -30.57
N GLU A 96 34.90 -4.36 -30.56
CA GLU A 96 34.91 -2.89 -30.42
C GLU A 96 34.56 -2.47 -28.98
N GLU A 97 35.25 -1.44 -28.50
CA GLU A 97 35.11 -0.94 -27.13
C GLU A 97 33.82 -0.12 -26.92
N LYS A 98 33.40 -0.09 -25.65
CA LYS A 98 32.14 0.50 -25.19
C LYS A 98 32.05 2.00 -25.55
N GLY A 99 31.27 2.32 -26.56
CA GLY A 99 31.10 3.68 -27.09
C GLY A 99 30.98 3.77 -28.62
N ALA A 100 31.21 2.67 -29.34
CA ALA A 100 31.07 2.62 -30.81
C ALA A 100 29.64 2.32 -31.31
N CYS A 101 28.68 2.07 -30.41
CA CYS A 101 27.28 1.93 -30.77
C CYS A 101 26.77 3.34 -31.14
N GLY A 102 26.62 3.62 -32.44
CA GLY A 102 26.17 4.93 -32.92
C GLY A 102 24.85 5.37 -32.30
N ASP A 103 24.61 6.69 -32.32
CA ASP A 103 23.43 7.39 -31.77
C ASP A 103 22.06 6.89 -32.31
N ASP A 104 22.03 5.95 -33.25
CA ASP A 104 20.82 5.27 -33.72
C ASP A 104 20.32 4.16 -32.77
N CYS A 105 21.03 3.88 -31.67
CA CYS A 105 20.43 3.18 -30.54
C CYS A 105 19.56 4.17 -29.75
N ASP A 106 18.32 4.34 -30.19
CA ASP A 106 17.25 5.06 -29.49
C ASP A 106 16.82 4.26 -28.24
N CYS A 107 17.75 4.11 -27.29
CA CYS A 107 17.49 3.64 -25.94
C CYS A 107 16.81 4.79 -25.18
N LYS A 108 15.48 4.83 -25.24
CA LYS A 108 14.69 5.57 -24.26
C LYS A 108 14.43 4.76 -23.01
#